data_AF-E5FQN1-F1
#
_entry.id   AF-E5FQN1-F1
#
_cell.length_a   1.000
_cell.length_b   1.000
_cell.length_c   1.000
_cell.angle_alpha   90.00
_cell.angle_beta   90.00
_cell.angle_gamma   90.00
#
_symmetry.space_group_name_H-M   'P 1'
#
loop_
_entity.id
_entity.type
_entity.pdbx_description
1 polymer ?
#
loop_
_entity_poly.entity_id
_entity_poly.type
_entity_poly.pdbx_seq_one_letter_code
_entity_poly.pdbx_strand_id
1 'polypeptide(L)'
;LQFQAEEIEAAEINLEEDEQLVNRREKLNNIKNIADSLSSAYLALDDEDNDYSSLNNIRTTMTELDKISNFDNDYQELADKTAESYYVLEEVANQIQRIMSDLEFNPAELLQIEDRIMTLTTLKKKYGPELSDVMNYLEKVQLELSELTGSENDSKNLENSVK
;
A
#
# COMPACT_ATOMS: atom_id res chain seq x y z
N LEU A 1 4.42 21.45 -27.92
CA LEU A 1 4.65 22.53 -26.94
C LEU A 1 3.41 22.78 -26.10
N GLN A 2 2.33 23.39 -26.61
CA GLN A 2 1.10 23.67 -25.84
C GLN A 2 0.57 22.45 -25.06
N PHE A 3 0.33 21.33 -25.75
CA PHE A 3 -0.14 20.09 -25.13
C PHE A 3 0.81 19.55 -24.04
N GLN A 4 2.13 19.74 -24.20
CA GLN A 4 3.12 19.24 -23.23
C GLN A 4 3.12 20.11 -21.96
N ALA A 5 2.99 21.43 -22.12
CA ALA A 5 2.84 22.34 -20.98
C ALA A 5 1.55 22.04 -20.22
N GLU A 6 0.42 21.92 -20.92
CA GLU A 6 -0.88 21.59 -20.33
C GLU A 6 -0.86 20.23 -19.61
N GLU A 7 -0.19 19.21 -20.18
CA GLU A 7 -0.05 17.89 -19.54
C GLU A 7 0.74 17.96 -18.22
N ILE A 8 1.84 18.72 -18.17
CA ILE A 8 2.66 18.85 -16.95
C ILE A 8 1.96 19.74 -15.92
N GLU A 9 1.34 20.84 -16.35
CA GLU A 9 0.59 21.76 -15.48
C GLU A 9 -0.60 21.09 -14.81
N ALA A 10 -1.37 20.27 -15.57
CA ALA A 10 -2.49 19.52 -15.04
C ALA A 10 -2.11 18.51 -13.95
N ALA A 11 -0.83 18.14 -13.87
CA ALA A 11 -0.33 17.25 -12.84
C ALA A 11 0.00 17.98 -11.53
N GLU A 12 -0.02 19.33 -11.48
CA GLU A 12 0.16 20.10 -10.24
C GLU A 12 1.32 19.58 -9.38
N ILE A 13 2.52 19.45 -9.99
CA ILE A 13 3.68 18.84 -9.33
C ILE A 13 4.12 19.71 -8.14
N ASN A 14 4.20 19.09 -6.95
CA ASN A 14 4.79 19.65 -5.77
C ASN A 14 6.06 18.85 -5.43
N LEU A 15 7.23 19.37 -5.80
CA LEU A 15 8.51 18.66 -5.66
C LEU A 15 8.74 18.16 -4.23
N GLU A 16 8.40 18.95 -3.21
CA GLU A 16 8.65 18.58 -1.81
C GLU A 16 7.77 17.41 -1.36
N GLU A 17 6.48 17.43 -1.70
CA GLU A 17 5.54 16.38 -1.32
C GLU A 17 5.70 15.13 -2.20
N ASP A 18 5.84 15.32 -3.51
CA ASP A 18 5.87 14.24 -4.50
C ASP A 18 7.12 13.36 -4.39
N GLU A 19 8.27 13.94 -3.99
CA GLU A 19 9.49 13.19 -3.71
C GLU A 19 9.35 12.27 -2.48
N GLN A 20 8.50 12.63 -1.52
CA GLN A 20 8.28 11.84 -0.30
C GLN A 20 7.33 10.65 -0.50
N LEU A 21 6.60 10.62 -1.62
CA LEU A 21 5.57 9.60 -1.87
C LEU A 21 6.12 8.18 -1.90
N VAL A 22 7.32 7.97 -2.44
CA VAL A 22 7.95 6.63 -2.48
C VAL A 22 8.16 6.10 -1.06
N ASN A 23 8.69 6.94 -0.16
CA ASN A 23 8.91 6.59 1.24
C ASN A 23 7.58 6.36 1.97
N ARG A 24 6.55 7.18 1.68
CA ARG A 24 5.21 7.00 2.27
C ARG A 24 4.56 5.70 1.81
N ARG A 25 4.64 5.38 0.52
CA ARG A 25 4.18 4.11 -0.07
C ARG A 25 4.84 2.92 0.58
N GLU A 26 6.15 2.94 0.80
CA GLU A 26 6.86 1.84 1.46
C GLU A 26 6.37 1.61 2.89
N LYS A 27 6.17 2.67 3.67
CA LYS A 27 5.60 2.58 5.02
C LYS A 27 4.20 1.94 5.00
N LEU A 28 3.33 2.40 4.11
CA LEU A 28 1.98 1.85 3.98
C LEU A 28 1.98 0.38 3.51
N ASN A 29 2.86 0.03 2.58
CA ASN A 29 3.02 -1.36 2.15
C ASN A 29 3.50 -2.28 3.28
N ASN A 30 4.39 -1.80 4.15
CA ASN A 30 4.80 -2.56 5.32
C ASN A 30 3.61 -2.83 6.26
N ILE A 31 2.78 -1.80 6.52
CA ILE A 31 1.56 -1.95 7.33
C ILE A 31 0.60 -2.95 6.68
N LYS A 32 0.37 -2.84 5.37
CA LYS A 32 -0.45 -3.80 4.61
C LYS A 32 0.07 -5.23 4.76
N ASN A 33 1.37 -5.44 4.57
CA ASN A 33 1.98 -6.77 4.68
C ASN A 33 1.84 -7.35 6.09
N ILE A 34 1.96 -6.52 7.13
CA ILE A 34 1.70 -6.91 8.52
C ILE A 34 0.24 -7.31 8.69
N ALA A 35 -0.71 -6.49 8.23
CA ALA A 35 -2.14 -6.76 8.31
C ALA A 35 -2.51 -8.10 7.63
N ASP A 36 -2.02 -8.30 6.40
CA ASP A 36 -2.25 -9.50 5.60
C ASP A 36 -1.68 -10.75 6.29
N SER A 37 -0.48 -10.62 6.88
CA SER A 37 0.19 -11.72 7.60
C SER A 37 -0.53 -12.08 8.90
N LEU A 38 -0.94 -11.08 9.69
CA LEU A 38 -1.70 -11.29 10.93
C LEU A 38 -3.07 -11.93 10.64
N SER A 39 -3.78 -11.43 9.63
CA SER A 39 -5.06 -11.99 9.20
C SER A 39 -4.93 -13.46 8.79
N SER A 40 -3.91 -13.77 7.97
CA SER A 40 -3.64 -15.15 7.54
C SER A 40 -3.28 -16.06 8.72
N ALA A 41 -2.48 -15.56 9.67
CA ALA A 41 -2.10 -16.32 10.87
C ALA A 41 -3.30 -16.55 11.81
N TYR A 42 -4.16 -15.55 11.98
CA TYR A 42 -5.40 -15.67 12.75
C TYR A 42 -6.29 -16.74 12.16
N LEU A 43 -6.64 -16.64 10.87
CA LEU A 43 -7.50 -17.62 10.19
C LEU A 43 -6.91 -19.05 10.21
N ALA A 44 -5.59 -19.20 10.18
CA ALA A 44 -4.98 -20.52 10.32
C ALA A 44 -5.18 -21.13 11.72
N LEU A 45 -5.20 -20.29 12.77
CA LEU A 45 -5.41 -20.72 14.16
C LEU A 45 -6.89 -20.87 14.50
N ASP A 46 -7.67 -19.84 14.21
CA ASP A 46 -9.08 -19.70 14.58
C ASP A 46 -9.86 -19.05 13.43
N ASP A 47 -10.53 -19.88 12.65
CA ASP A 47 -11.45 -19.46 11.59
C ASP A 47 -12.86 -19.81 12.04
N GLU A 48 -13.59 -18.80 12.54
CA GLU A 48 -14.95 -18.98 13.09
C GLU A 48 -15.94 -19.47 12.03
N ASP A 49 -15.68 -19.23 10.75
CA ASP A 49 -16.51 -19.65 9.63
C ASP A 49 -16.15 -21.05 9.10
N ASN A 50 -15.10 -21.69 9.65
CA ASN A 50 -14.56 -22.95 9.17
C ASN A 50 -14.23 -23.92 10.31
N ASP A 51 -14.98 -25.03 10.36
CA ASP A 51 -14.82 -26.05 11.39
C ASP A 51 -13.40 -26.68 11.45
N TYR A 52 -12.57 -26.52 10.41
CA TYR A 52 -11.25 -27.14 10.31
C TYR A 52 -10.07 -26.26 10.79
N SER A 53 -10.32 -25.21 11.59
CA SER A 53 -9.24 -24.41 12.19
C SER A 53 -8.27 -25.26 13.03
N SER A 54 -7.03 -24.80 13.18
CA SER A 54 -6.02 -25.53 13.95
C SER A 54 -6.46 -25.72 15.41
N LEU A 55 -7.02 -24.67 16.04
CA LEU A 55 -7.52 -24.74 17.41
C LEU A 55 -8.70 -25.69 17.57
N ASN A 56 -9.62 -25.77 16.60
CA ASN A 56 -10.71 -26.75 16.65
C ASN A 56 -10.20 -28.20 16.60
N ASN A 57 -9.22 -28.48 15.74
CA ASN A 57 -8.60 -29.81 15.65
C ASN A 57 -7.84 -30.18 16.94
N ILE A 58 -7.13 -29.22 17.53
CA ILE A 58 -6.43 -29.41 18.81
C ILE A 58 -7.44 -29.60 19.95
N ARG A 59 -8.54 -28.82 19.99
CA ARG A 59 -9.62 -28.98 20.98
C ARG A 59 -10.27 -30.37 20.90
N THR A 60 -10.47 -30.88 19.68
CA THR A 60 -10.96 -32.24 19.46
C THR A 60 -9.95 -33.26 20.01
N THR A 61 -8.66 -33.09 19.72
CA THR A 61 -7.59 -33.96 20.22
C THR A 61 -7.54 -33.95 21.75
N MET A 62 -7.60 -32.76 22.36
CA MET A 62 -7.66 -32.57 23.81
C MET A 62 -8.85 -33.32 24.42
N THR A 63 -10.03 -33.22 23.80
CA THR A 63 -11.26 -33.88 24.26
C THR A 63 -11.14 -35.41 24.19
N GLU A 64 -10.57 -35.97 23.12
CA GLU A 64 -10.40 -37.42 23.00
C GLU A 64 -9.34 -37.98 23.95
N LEU A 65 -8.24 -37.26 24.17
CA LEU A 65 -7.19 -37.65 25.12
C LEU A 65 -7.70 -37.58 26.57
N ASP A 66 -8.47 -36.56 26.92
CA ASP A 66 -9.07 -36.42 28.25
C ASP A 66 -9.98 -37.61 28.60
N LYS A 67 -10.77 -38.11 27.64
CA LYS A 67 -11.62 -39.31 27.83
C LYS A 67 -10.84 -40.55 28.24
N ILE A 68 -9.58 -40.67 27.79
CA ILE A 68 -8.74 -41.84 28.05
C ILE A 68 -7.66 -41.62 29.10
N SER A 69 -7.53 -40.39 29.62
CA SER A 69 -6.48 -39.96 30.57
C SER A 69 -6.39 -40.85 31.81
N ASN A 70 -7.53 -41.30 32.33
CA ASN A 70 -7.61 -42.10 33.56
C ASN A 70 -7.24 -43.59 33.36
N PHE A 71 -7.01 -44.06 32.12
CA PHE A 71 -6.68 -45.47 31.88
C PHE A 71 -5.19 -45.77 32.05
N ASP A 72 -4.29 -44.80 31.78
CA ASP A 72 -2.84 -44.96 31.90
C ASP A 72 -2.13 -43.60 32.04
N ASN A 73 -0.98 -43.56 32.71
CA ASN A 73 -0.18 -42.36 32.89
C ASN A 73 0.31 -41.78 31.54
N ASP A 74 0.59 -42.63 30.55
CA ASP A 74 1.00 -42.18 29.22
C ASP A 74 -0.10 -41.33 28.56
N TYR A 75 -1.37 -41.67 28.78
CA TYR A 75 -2.50 -40.93 28.24
C TYR A 75 -2.76 -39.62 29.00
N GLN A 76 -2.58 -39.64 30.33
CA GLN A 76 -2.62 -38.41 31.13
C GLN A 76 -1.57 -37.40 30.65
N GLU A 77 -0.33 -37.85 30.41
CA GLU A 77 0.75 -36.98 29.93
C GLU A 77 0.43 -36.36 28.56
N LEU A 78 -0.16 -37.15 27.65
CA LEU A 78 -0.62 -36.65 26.35
C LEU A 78 -1.76 -35.63 26.50
N ALA A 79 -2.73 -35.87 27.37
CA ALA A 79 -3.84 -34.96 27.63
C ALA A 79 -3.33 -33.61 28.18
N ASP A 80 -2.44 -33.65 29.17
CA ASP A 80 -1.86 -32.46 29.81
C ASP A 80 -1.07 -31.61 28.80
N LYS A 81 -0.18 -32.22 28.01
CA LYS A 81 0.61 -31.54 26.98
C LYS A 81 -0.25 -30.93 25.88
N THR A 82 -1.32 -31.63 25.50
CA THR A 82 -2.26 -31.14 24.48
C THR A 82 -3.04 -29.94 25.00
N ALA A 83 -3.52 -30.00 26.24
CA ALA A 83 -4.22 -28.88 26.87
C ALA A 83 -3.32 -27.64 27.02
N GLU A 84 -2.07 -27.81 27.47
CA GLU A 84 -1.09 -26.72 27.54
C GLU A 84 -0.90 -26.06 26.16
N SER A 85 -0.68 -26.87 25.12
CA SER A 85 -0.48 -26.38 23.75
C SER A 85 -1.72 -25.65 23.21
N TYR A 86 -2.92 -26.15 23.51
CA TYR A 86 -4.18 -25.51 23.13
C TYR A 86 -4.26 -24.09 23.70
N TYR A 87 -4.07 -23.93 25.01
CA TYR A 87 -4.21 -22.62 25.66
C TYR A 87 -3.14 -21.63 25.22
N VAL A 88 -1.91 -22.09 24.97
CA VAL A 88 -0.85 -21.23 24.41
C VAL A 88 -1.24 -20.70 23.03
N LEU A 89 -1.76 -21.57 22.14
CA LEU A 89 -2.16 -21.16 20.80
C LEU A 89 -3.41 -20.28 20.80
N GLU A 90 -4.36 -20.54 21.71
CA GLU A 90 -5.55 -19.71 21.93
C GLU A 90 -5.14 -18.30 22.41
N GLU A 91 -4.15 -18.20 23.30
CA GLU A 91 -3.61 -16.90 23.71
C GLU A 91 -2.99 -16.15 22.52
N VAL A 92 -2.21 -16.84 21.68
CA VAL A 92 -1.59 -16.25 20.48
C VAL A 92 -2.66 -15.75 19.51
N ALA A 93 -3.71 -16.53 19.23
CA ALA A 93 -4.81 -16.11 18.36
C ALA A 93 -5.50 -14.84 18.90
N ASN A 94 -5.78 -14.81 20.20
CA ASN A 94 -6.34 -13.63 20.87
C ASN A 94 -5.41 -12.40 20.82
N GLN A 95 -4.09 -12.59 20.95
CA GLN A 95 -3.11 -11.51 20.81
C GLN A 95 -3.08 -10.96 19.37
N ILE A 96 -3.12 -11.84 18.36
CA ILE A 96 -3.18 -11.44 16.95
C ILE A 96 -4.43 -10.59 16.70
N GLN A 97 -5.59 -11.03 17.17
CA GLN A 97 -6.84 -10.28 17.00
C GLN A 97 -6.77 -8.88 17.61
N ARG A 98 -6.19 -8.73 18.81
CA ARG A 98 -5.97 -7.43 19.45
C ARG A 98 -5.02 -6.53 18.64
N ILE A 99 -3.92 -7.08 18.14
CA ILE A 99 -2.98 -6.30 17.32
C ILE A 99 -3.67 -5.85 16.02
N MET A 100 -4.49 -6.71 15.40
CA MET A 100 -5.26 -6.36 14.22
C MET A 100 -6.30 -5.28 14.48
N SER A 101 -6.97 -5.28 15.63
CA SER A 101 -7.94 -4.23 15.97
C SER A 101 -7.30 -2.86 16.20
N ASP A 102 -6.04 -2.85 16.64
CA ASP A 102 -5.26 -1.63 16.88
C ASP A 102 -4.50 -1.16 15.63
N LEU A 103 -4.44 -1.98 14.58
CA LEU A 103 -3.69 -1.68 13.37
C LEU A 103 -4.47 -0.71 12.48
N GLU A 104 -4.05 0.55 12.48
CA GLU A 104 -4.58 1.57 11.57
C GLU A 104 -3.98 1.39 10.16
N PHE A 105 -4.79 0.92 9.22
CA PHE A 105 -4.42 0.84 7.80
C PHE A 105 -5.54 1.37 6.92
N ASN A 106 -5.22 2.38 6.10
CA ASN A 106 -6.12 2.93 5.10
C ASN A 106 -5.71 2.47 3.68
N PRO A 107 -6.38 1.45 3.10
CA PRO A 107 -6.05 0.98 1.75
C PRO A 107 -6.31 2.03 0.67
N ALA A 108 -7.25 2.96 0.88
CA ALA A 108 -7.54 4.02 -0.08
C ALA A 108 -6.39 5.03 -0.18
N GLU A 109 -5.70 5.30 0.93
CA GLU A 109 -4.51 6.17 0.93
C GLU A 109 -3.37 5.57 0.11
N LEU A 110 -3.11 4.26 0.29
CA LEU A 110 -2.08 3.56 -0.47
C LEU A 110 -2.37 3.63 -1.98
N LEU A 111 -3.62 3.37 -2.39
CA LEU A 111 -4.04 3.46 -3.80
C LEU A 111 -3.83 4.86 -4.38
N GLN A 112 -4.23 5.91 -3.66
CA GLN A 112 -4.04 7.30 -4.08
C GLN A 112 -2.57 7.64 -4.30
N ILE A 113 -1.68 7.18 -3.41
CA ILE A 113 -0.25 7.38 -3.51
C ILE A 113 0.33 6.62 -4.71
N GLU A 114 -0.11 5.38 -4.95
CA GLU A 114 0.32 4.58 -6.10
C GLU A 114 -0.09 5.21 -7.43
N ASP A 115 -1.33 5.68 -7.53
CA ASP A 115 -1.83 6.40 -8.72
C ASP A 115 -1.06 7.70 -8.96
N ARG A 116 -0.75 8.45 -7.89
CA ARG A 116 0.07 9.66 -7.98
C ARG A 116 1.48 9.34 -8.46
N ILE A 117 2.14 8.34 -7.88
CA ILE A 117 3.47 7.89 -8.30
C ILE A 117 3.46 7.45 -9.78
N MET A 118 2.40 6.77 -10.24
CA MET A 118 2.27 6.36 -11.64
C MET A 118 2.17 7.57 -12.58
N THR A 119 1.36 8.57 -12.23
CA THR A 119 1.25 9.83 -12.98
C THR A 119 2.62 10.51 -13.10
N LEU A 120 3.30 10.70 -11.97
CA LEU A 120 4.63 11.32 -11.90
C LEU A 120 5.68 10.53 -12.70
N THR A 121 5.65 9.21 -12.61
CA THR A 121 6.56 8.33 -13.35
C THR A 121 6.36 8.45 -14.87
N THR A 122 5.12 8.63 -15.31
CA THR A 122 4.80 8.84 -16.72
C THR A 122 5.37 10.16 -17.23
N LEU A 123 5.24 11.23 -16.44
CA LEU A 123 5.81 12.54 -16.78
C LEU A 123 7.34 12.49 -16.81
N LYS A 124 7.98 11.86 -15.82
CA LYS A 124 9.44 11.66 -15.82
C LYS A 124 9.92 10.93 -17.08
N LYS A 125 9.27 9.84 -17.47
CA LYS A 125 9.62 9.13 -18.71
C LYS A 125 9.53 9.99 -19.97
N LYS A 126 8.63 10.97 -20.01
CA LYS A 126 8.43 11.87 -21.15
C LYS A 126 9.37 13.08 -21.15
N TYR A 127 9.68 13.63 -19.97
CA TYR A 127 10.23 14.99 -19.85
C TYR A 127 11.50 15.09 -19.02
N GLY A 128 11.93 14.04 -18.32
CA GLY A 128 13.20 14.02 -17.61
C GLY A 128 13.30 12.95 -16.51
N PRO A 129 14.50 12.44 -16.21
CA PRO A 129 14.66 11.34 -15.26
C PRO A 129 14.21 11.71 -13.83
N GLU A 130 14.31 12.99 -13.44
CA GLU A 130 13.85 13.51 -12.14
C GLU A 130 12.68 14.48 -12.28
N LEU A 131 11.90 14.67 -11.21
CA LEU A 131 10.78 15.64 -11.22
C LEU A 131 11.26 17.07 -11.46
N SER A 132 12.44 17.43 -10.95
CA SER A 132 13.08 18.71 -11.24
C SER A 132 13.32 18.91 -12.74
N ASP A 133 13.69 17.85 -13.47
CA ASP A 133 13.90 17.92 -14.91
C ASP A 133 12.58 18.14 -15.66
N VAL A 134 11.50 17.51 -15.19
CA VAL A 134 10.14 17.75 -15.71
C VAL A 134 9.73 19.21 -15.54
N MET A 135 10.00 19.81 -14.38
CA MET A 135 9.70 21.22 -14.12
C MET A 135 10.58 22.17 -14.94
N ASN A 136 11.86 21.87 -15.09
CA ASN A 136 12.76 22.63 -15.97
C ASN A 136 12.32 22.55 -17.44
N TYR A 137 11.82 21.37 -17.87
CA TYR A 137 11.27 21.19 -19.20
C TYR A 137 10.00 22.03 -19.41
N LEU A 138 9.12 22.09 -18.41
CA LEU A 138 7.93 22.95 -18.44
C LEU A 138 8.31 24.42 -18.63
N GLU A 139 9.26 24.93 -17.84
CA GLU A 139 9.73 26.33 -17.94
C GLU A 139 10.26 26.63 -19.35
N LYS A 140 11.05 25.70 -19.91
CA LYS A 140 11.58 25.83 -21.27
C LYS A 140 10.47 25.89 -22.32
N VAL A 141 9.48 25.00 -22.24
CA VAL A 141 8.37 24.94 -23.20
C VAL A 141 7.48 26.17 -23.10
N GLN A 142 7.25 26.69 -21.89
CA GLN A 142 6.51 27.93 -21.68
C GLN A 142 7.24 29.14 -22.30
N LEU A 143 8.57 29.21 -22.15
CA LEU A 143 9.38 30.25 -22.80
C LEU A 143 9.26 30.18 -24.33
N GLU A 144 9.44 29.00 -24.93
CA GLU A 144 9.32 28.79 -26.38
C GLU A 144 7.92 29.17 -26.91
N LEU A 145 6.85 28.84 -26.18
CA LEU A 145 5.48 29.24 -26.53
C LEU A 145 5.28 30.75 -26.48
N SER A 146 5.86 31.41 -25.49
CA SER A 146 5.79 32.88 -25.37
C SER A 146 6.51 33.59 -26.51
N GLU A 147 7.64 33.06 -26.97
CA GLU A 147 8.40 33.60 -28.11
C GLU A 147 7.64 33.43 -29.43
N LEU A 148 7.02 32.27 -29.64
CA LEU A 148 6.18 31.99 -30.82
C LEU A 148 4.96 32.93 -30.88
N THR A 149 4.25 33.09 -29.78
CA THR A 149 3.07 33.98 -29.70
C THR A 149 3.43 35.46 -29.80
N GLY A 150 4.57 35.88 -29.22
CA GLY A 150 5.11 37.24 -29.41
C GLY A 150 5.47 37.54 -30.86
N SER A 151 6.16 36.61 -31.52
CA SER A 151 6.59 36.75 -32.93
C SER A 151 5.42 36.78 -33.91
N GLU A 152 4.34 36.04 -33.66
CA GLU A 152 3.11 36.10 -34.47
C GLU A 152 2.37 37.44 -34.34
N ASN A 153 2.36 38.03 -33.14
CA ASN A 153 1.76 39.34 -32.92
C ASN A 153 2.56 40.46 -33.61
N ASP A 154 3.89 40.41 -33.56
CA ASP A 154 4.74 41.35 -34.26
C ASP A 154 4.59 41.26 -35.78
N SER A 155 4.47 40.03 -36.31
CA SER A 155 4.24 39.79 -37.74
C SER A 155 2.88 40.32 -38.22
N LYS A 156 1.81 40.11 -37.46
CA LYS A 156 0.47 40.68 -37.76
C LYS A 156 0.44 42.20 -37.66
N ASN A 157 1.16 42.78 -36.71
CA ASN A 157 1.27 44.24 -36.58
C ASN A 157 2.02 44.86 -37.77
N LEU A 158 3.07 44.21 -38.26
CA LEU A 158 3.80 44.64 -39.46
C LEU A 158 2.91 44.56 -40.72
N GLU A 159 2.13 43.49 -40.92
CA GLU A 159 1.21 43.40 -42.07
C GLU A 159 0.09 44.47 -42.05
N ASN A 160 -0.43 44.81 -40.87
CA ASN A 160 -1.43 45.87 -40.74
C ASN A 160 -0.84 47.29 -40.90
N SER A 161 0.47 47.45 -40.71
CA SER A 161 1.18 48.73 -40.87
C SER A 161 1.60 49.03 -42.32
N VAL A 162 1.48 48.04 -43.22
CA VAL A 162 1.92 48.12 -44.63
C VAL A 162 0.72 48.19 -45.60
N LYS A 163 -0.52 48.27 -45.09
CA LYS A 163 -1.73 48.57 -45.87
C LYS A 163 -2.21 50.00 -45.64
#